data_AF-A0A6M7TTP3-F1
#
_entry.id   AF-A0A6M7TTP3-F1
#
_cell.length_a   1.000
_cell.length_b   1.000
_cell.length_c   1.000
_cell.angle_alpha   90.00
_cell.angle_beta   90.00
_cell.angle_gamma   90.00
#
_symmetry.space_group_name_H-M   'P 1'
#
loop_
_entity.id
_entity.type
_entity.pdbx_description
1 polymer ?
#
loop_
_entity_poly.entity_id
_entity_poly.type
_entity_poly.pdbx_seq_one_letter_code
_entity_poly.pdbx_strand_id
1 'polypeptide(L)'
;MDTAQNSVQTFAIERTGGCLCGKIRYRVTGDPRVHYCHCDMCRRATGSAFAVLAWLRSAGVSWQSEEPTYRRSSPLAQRGFCRACGTPLTLAYDAAIDEIALHVGTFDNPAELEPQYNHGSAQRLSWVSCGLDLPHRNTEERW
;
A
#
# COMPACT_ATOMS: atom_id res chain seq x y z
N MET A 1 44.53 -7.27 -24.81
CA MET A 1 43.97 -6.03 -24.24
C MET A 1 42.47 -6.24 -24.23
N ASP A 2 41.93 -6.69 -23.10
CA ASP A 2 40.53 -7.12 -22.98
C ASP A 2 39.93 -6.31 -21.84
N THR A 3 39.14 -5.29 -22.19
CA THR A 3 38.47 -4.40 -21.23
C THR A 3 37.11 -4.98 -20.90
N ALA A 4 37.04 -5.68 -19.76
CA ALA A 4 35.78 -6.16 -19.19
C ALA A 4 34.88 -4.97 -18.81
N GLN A 5 33.71 -4.90 -19.45
CA GLN A 5 32.62 -3.99 -19.11
C GLN A 5 31.96 -4.47 -17.81
N ASN A 6 32.23 -3.76 -16.71
CA ASN A 6 31.57 -4.00 -15.43
C ASN A 6 30.21 -3.30 -15.45
N SER A 7 29.14 -4.04 -15.78
CA SER A 7 27.76 -3.56 -15.65
C SER A 7 27.34 -3.67 -14.20
N VAL A 8 27.14 -2.52 -13.53
CA VAL A 8 26.53 -2.47 -12.20
C VAL A 8 25.06 -2.85 -12.37
N GLN A 9 24.71 -4.08 -12.02
CA GLN A 9 23.31 -4.47 -11.89
C GLN A 9 22.72 -3.75 -10.67
N THR A 10 21.88 -2.75 -10.92
CA THR A 10 20.99 -2.22 -9.89
C THR A 10 20.00 -3.33 -9.53
N PHE A 11 20.26 -4.07 -8.45
CA PHE A 11 19.30 -5.05 -7.95
C PHE A 11 18.02 -4.29 -7.59
N ALA A 12 16.95 -4.52 -8.35
CA ALA A 12 15.63 -4.04 -7.98
C ALA A 12 15.28 -4.65 -6.63
N ILE A 13 14.95 -3.81 -5.65
CA ILE A 13 14.52 -4.28 -4.34
C ILE A 13 13.21 -5.05 -4.56
N GLU A 14 13.24 -6.33 -4.23
CA GLU A 14 12.09 -7.23 -4.32
C GLU A 14 11.48 -7.42 -2.92
N ARG A 15 10.15 -7.38 -2.84
CA ARG A 15 9.38 -7.62 -1.62
C ARG A 15 8.29 -8.62 -1.89
N THR A 16 7.90 -9.37 -0.86
CA THR A 16 6.80 -10.32 -0.95
C THR A 16 5.76 -10.05 0.14
N GLY A 17 4.58 -10.61 -0.06
CA GLY A 17 3.50 -10.51 0.91
C GLY A 17 2.30 -11.37 0.53
N GLY A 18 1.24 -11.26 1.31
CA GLY A 18 0.00 -11.98 1.09
C GLY A 18 -1.08 -11.67 2.12
N CYS A 19 -2.25 -12.27 1.90
CA CYS A 19 -3.34 -12.18 2.85
C CYS A 19 -3.12 -13.08 4.07
N LEU A 20 -3.93 -12.89 5.12
CA LEU A 20 -3.84 -13.63 6.38
C LEU A 20 -3.92 -15.15 6.19
N CYS A 21 -4.77 -15.63 5.28
CA CYS A 21 -4.93 -17.08 5.04
C CYS A 21 -3.95 -17.66 4.01
N GLY A 22 -3.04 -16.85 3.45
CA GLY A 22 -2.03 -17.28 2.48
C GLY A 22 -2.56 -17.60 1.07
N LYS A 23 -3.87 -17.55 0.82
CA LYS A 23 -4.44 -17.83 -0.52
C LYS A 23 -4.02 -16.82 -1.59
N ILE A 24 -3.81 -15.58 -1.20
CA ILE A 24 -3.25 -14.52 -2.05
C ILE A 24 -1.82 -14.29 -1.61
N ARG A 25 -0.88 -14.44 -2.54
CA ARG A 25 0.54 -14.14 -2.40
C ARG A 25 0.93 -13.21 -3.54
N TYR A 26 1.84 -12.29 -3.28
CA TYR A 26 2.31 -11.34 -4.27
C TYR A 26 3.81 -11.09 -4.14
N ARG A 27 4.37 -10.59 -5.24
CA ARG A 27 5.73 -10.05 -5.36
C ARG A 27 5.61 -8.59 -5.80
N VAL A 28 6.49 -7.76 -5.25
CA VAL A 28 6.60 -6.34 -5.53
C VAL A 28 8.02 -6.01 -5.96
N THR A 29 8.16 -5.24 -7.04
CA THR A 29 9.42 -4.61 -7.44
C THR A 29 9.29 -3.09 -7.40
N GLY A 30 10.40 -2.43 -7.05
CA GLY A 30 10.46 -0.97 -6.94
C GLY A 30 10.36 -0.47 -5.50
N ASP A 31 10.47 0.84 -5.34
CA ASP A 31 10.49 1.50 -4.03
C ASP A 31 9.16 2.22 -3.75
N PRO A 32 8.34 1.74 -2.80
CA PRO A 32 7.03 2.30 -2.55
C PRO A 32 7.07 3.57 -1.68
N ARG A 33 6.16 4.50 -1.95
CA ARG A 33 5.91 5.65 -1.08
C ARG A 33 4.95 5.27 0.03
N VAL A 34 5.43 5.22 1.28
CA VAL A 34 4.65 4.74 2.43
C VAL A 34 4.10 5.91 3.26
N HIS A 35 2.86 5.78 3.74
CA HIS A 35 2.24 6.78 4.60
C HIS A 35 1.17 6.22 5.53
N TYR A 36 0.88 6.98 6.59
CA TYR A 36 -0.32 6.82 7.40
C TYR A 36 -1.49 7.53 6.73
N CYS A 37 -2.62 6.84 6.53
CA CYS A 37 -3.87 7.45 6.09
C CYS A 37 -4.89 7.42 7.22
N HIS A 38 -5.25 8.62 7.70
CA HIS A 38 -6.13 8.84 8.84
C HIS A 38 -7.58 9.07 8.45
N CYS A 39 -7.91 9.09 7.14
CA CYS A 39 -9.28 9.38 6.70
C CYS A 39 -10.27 8.30 7.18
N ASP A 40 -11.53 8.69 7.35
CA ASP A 40 -12.61 7.82 7.83
C ASP A 40 -12.80 6.58 6.94
N MET A 41 -12.62 6.75 5.62
CA MET A 41 -12.63 5.63 4.67
C MET A 41 -11.59 4.58 4.99
N CYS A 42 -10.35 5.01 5.21
CA CYS A 42 -9.25 4.10 5.47
C CYS A 42 -9.40 3.42 6.82
N ARG A 43 -9.89 4.13 7.85
CA ARG A 43 -10.22 3.53 9.14
C ARG A 43 -11.29 2.46 9.03
N ARG A 44 -12.41 2.75 8.36
CA ARG A 44 -13.51 1.79 8.16
C ARG A 44 -13.09 0.62 7.29
N ALA A 45 -12.27 0.86 6.27
CA ALA A 45 -11.81 -0.19 5.37
C ALA A 45 -10.89 -1.20 6.07
N THR A 46 -10.12 -0.77 7.09
CA THR A 46 -9.21 -1.64 7.84
C THR A 46 -9.76 -2.09 9.18
N GLY A 47 -10.78 -1.42 9.72
CA GLY A 47 -11.20 -1.59 11.11
C GLY A 47 -10.16 -1.08 12.13
N SER A 48 -9.16 -0.33 11.69
CA SER A 48 -8.04 0.16 12.53
C SER A 48 -8.08 1.68 12.73
N ALA A 49 -7.19 2.20 13.56
CA ALA A 49 -7.03 3.63 13.84
C ALA A 49 -6.68 4.46 12.58
N PHE A 50 -6.00 3.82 11.63
CA PHE A 50 -5.59 4.35 10.34
C PHE A 50 -5.25 3.18 9.39
N ALA A 51 -5.07 3.46 8.11
CA ALA A 51 -4.39 2.54 7.20
C ALA A 51 -2.92 2.93 7.06
N VAL A 52 -2.06 1.94 6.83
CA VAL A 52 -0.68 2.19 6.35
C VAL A 52 -0.60 1.63 4.94
N LEU A 53 -0.29 2.50 3.98
CA LEU A 53 -0.38 2.20 2.55
C LEU A 53 0.95 2.50 1.87
N ALA A 54 1.40 1.53 1.08
CA ALA A 54 2.60 1.59 0.25
C ALA A 54 2.18 1.79 -1.21
N TRP A 55 2.33 3.01 -1.73
CA TRP A 55 2.02 3.35 -3.12
C TRP A 55 3.18 3.02 -4.06
N LEU A 56 2.90 2.33 -5.16
CA LEU A 56 3.88 1.98 -6.19
C LEU A 56 3.22 1.89 -7.57
N ARG A 57 4.04 1.70 -8.61
CA ARG A 57 3.54 1.42 -9.96
C ARG A 57 2.83 0.07 -9.98
N SER A 58 1.64 0.02 -10.58
CA SER A 58 0.85 -1.21 -10.72
C SER A 58 1.62 -2.32 -11.45
N ALA A 59 2.44 -1.95 -12.43
CA ALA A 59 3.32 -2.87 -13.16
C ALA A 59 4.41 -3.52 -12.29
N GLY A 60 4.69 -2.97 -11.10
CA GLY A 60 5.62 -3.54 -10.12
C GLY A 60 4.98 -4.63 -9.24
N VAL A 61 3.67 -4.90 -9.36
CA VAL A 61 2.98 -5.92 -8.56
C VAL A 61 2.69 -7.15 -9.42
N SER A 62 3.08 -8.31 -8.92
CA SER A 62 2.79 -9.60 -9.55
C SER A 62 2.13 -10.55 -8.54
N TRP A 63 0.89 -10.93 -8.81
CA TRP A 63 0.15 -11.93 -8.03
C TRP A 63 0.72 -13.33 -8.31
N GLN A 64 1.17 -14.01 -7.26
CA GLN A 64 1.79 -15.33 -7.35
C GLN A 64 0.79 -16.48 -7.17
N SER A 65 -0.44 -16.18 -6.72
CA SER A 65 -1.50 -17.16 -6.49
C SER A 65 -2.88 -16.59 -6.90
N GLU A 66 -3.91 -16.69 -6.05
CA GLU A 66 -5.21 -16.04 -6.30
C GLU A 66 -5.04 -14.51 -6.35
N GLU A 67 -5.85 -13.83 -7.17
CA GLU A 67 -5.93 -12.37 -7.21
C GLU A 67 -6.93 -11.81 -6.17
N PRO A 68 -6.79 -10.54 -5.75
CA PRO A 68 -7.78 -9.88 -4.91
C PRO A 68 -9.15 -9.80 -5.59
N THR A 69 -10.20 -9.91 -4.80
CA THR A 69 -11.53 -9.46 -5.21
C THR A 69 -11.64 -7.95 -5.02
N TYR A 70 -12.17 -7.24 -6.01
CA TYR A 70 -12.27 -5.78 -5.98
C TYR A 70 -13.69 -5.31 -5.69
N ARG A 71 -13.81 -4.25 -4.91
CA ARG A 71 -15.07 -3.53 -4.67
C ARG A 71 -14.90 -2.04 -4.91
N ARG A 72 -15.91 -1.40 -5.51
CA ARG A 72 -15.97 0.07 -5.61
C ARG A 72 -16.15 0.63 -4.20
N SER A 73 -15.15 1.36 -3.71
CA SER A 73 -15.15 1.86 -2.33
C SER A 73 -15.58 3.31 -2.23
N SER A 74 -15.55 4.09 -3.32
CA SER A 74 -16.06 5.46 -3.44
C SER A 74 -16.33 5.80 -4.90
N PRO A 75 -16.84 6.99 -5.24
CA PRO A 75 -16.88 7.47 -6.63
C PRO A 75 -15.52 7.67 -7.30
N LEU A 76 -14.39 7.47 -6.62
CA LEU A 76 -13.05 7.69 -7.19
C LEU A 76 -12.10 6.50 -7.02
N ALA A 77 -12.47 5.49 -6.23
CA ALA A 77 -11.52 4.45 -5.81
C ALA A 77 -12.12 3.05 -5.69
N GLN A 78 -11.30 2.05 -6.00
CA GLN A 78 -11.57 0.63 -5.77
C GLN A 78 -10.60 0.06 -4.73
N ARG A 79 -11.06 -0.94 -3.97
CA ARG A 79 -10.25 -1.65 -2.96
C ARG A 79 -10.28 -3.14 -3.21
N GLY A 80 -9.10 -3.77 -3.22
CA GLY A 80 -8.90 -5.21 -3.33
C GLY A 80 -8.83 -5.88 -1.96
N PHE A 81 -9.41 -7.06 -1.83
CA PHE A 81 -9.39 -7.84 -0.59
C PHE A 81 -9.40 -9.36 -0.88
N CYS A 82 -8.98 -10.15 0.10
CA CYS A 82 -9.10 -11.59 0.01
C CYS A 82 -10.53 -12.03 0.31
N ARG A 83 -11.24 -12.62 -0.66
CA ARG A 83 -12.59 -13.17 -0.45
C ARG A 83 -12.67 -14.25 0.64
N ALA A 84 -11.57 -14.96 0.91
CA ALA A 84 -11.56 -16.09 1.83
C ALA A 84 -11.34 -15.70 3.29
N CYS A 85 -10.58 -14.63 3.57
CA CYS A 85 -10.28 -14.20 4.95
C CYS A 85 -10.58 -12.72 5.24
N GLY A 86 -11.02 -11.95 4.24
CA GLY A 86 -11.37 -10.55 4.40
C GLY A 86 -10.20 -9.58 4.43
N THR A 87 -8.94 -10.04 4.44
CA THR A 87 -7.76 -9.15 4.49
C THR A 87 -7.82 -8.09 3.38
N PRO A 88 -7.79 -6.78 3.73
CA PRO A 88 -7.67 -5.72 2.74
C PRO A 88 -6.25 -5.74 2.17
N LEU A 89 -6.14 -5.70 0.85
CA LEU A 89 -4.87 -5.83 0.13
C LEU A 89 -4.52 -4.55 -0.62
N THR A 90 -5.47 -3.98 -1.36
CA THR A 90 -5.16 -2.89 -2.29
C THR A 90 -6.10 -1.69 -2.19
N LEU A 91 -5.61 -0.53 -2.61
CA LEU A 91 -6.37 0.67 -2.96
C LEU A 91 -5.87 1.18 -4.31
N ALA A 92 -6.78 1.51 -5.22
CA ALA A 92 -6.47 2.13 -6.50
C ALA A 92 -7.46 3.28 -6.79
N TYR A 93 -6.96 4.37 -7.37
CA TYR A 93 -7.76 5.52 -7.79
C TYR A 93 -7.96 5.52 -9.29
N ASP A 94 -9.17 5.89 -9.75
CA ASP A 94 -9.50 5.98 -11.17
C ASP A 94 -8.58 6.99 -11.91
N ALA A 95 -8.16 8.06 -11.22
CA ALA A 95 -7.29 9.11 -11.77
C ALA A 95 -5.79 8.75 -11.78
N ALA A 96 -5.37 7.73 -11.03
CA ALA A 96 -3.98 7.29 -10.93
C ALA A 96 -3.84 5.87 -11.51
N ILE A 97 -4.11 5.75 -12.82
CA ILE A 97 -4.32 4.48 -13.52
C ILE A 97 -3.13 3.52 -13.47
N ASP A 98 -1.92 4.04 -13.26
CA ASP A 98 -0.69 3.27 -13.21
C ASP A 98 -0.12 3.11 -11.79
N GLU A 99 -0.85 3.52 -10.77
CA GLU A 99 -0.48 3.36 -9.37
C GLU A 99 -1.47 2.49 -8.60
N ILE A 100 -0.92 1.74 -7.64
CA ILE A 100 -1.66 0.94 -6.69
C ILE A 100 -1.03 1.09 -5.31
N ALA A 101 -1.85 1.16 -4.28
CA ALA A 101 -1.40 1.03 -2.91
C ALA A 101 -1.61 -0.39 -2.43
N LEU A 102 -0.60 -0.96 -1.76
CA LEU A 102 -0.73 -2.16 -0.96
C LEU A 102 -0.78 -1.82 0.53
N HIS A 103 -1.57 -2.56 1.31
CA HIS A 103 -1.55 -2.41 2.76
C HIS A 103 -0.21 -2.91 3.32
N VAL A 104 0.52 -2.06 4.06
CA VAL A 104 1.86 -2.41 4.57
C VAL A 104 1.84 -3.68 5.43
N GLY A 105 0.78 -3.88 6.22
CA GLY A 105 0.63 -5.06 7.06
C GLY A 105 0.49 -6.39 6.31
N THR A 106 0.34 -6.39 4.97
CA THR A 106 0.29 -7.62 4.17
C THR A 106 1.64 -8.02 3.58
N PHE A 107 2.70 -7.22 3.77
CA PHE A 107 4.06 -7.60 3.38
C PHE A 107 4.66 -8.58 4.39
N ASP A 108 5.57 -9.45 3.95
CA ASP A 108 6.23 -10.42 4.84
C ASP A 108 7.21 -9.73 5.80
N ASN A 109 7.85 -8.63 5.38
CA ASN A 109 8.75 -7.79 6.18
C ASN A 109 8.23 -6.34 6.28
N PRO A 110 7.11 -6.10 6.99
CA PRO A 110 6.46 -4.78 7.00
C PRO A 110 7.30 -3.69 7.68
N ALA A 111 8.27 -4.07 8.52
CA ALA A 111 9.16 -3.12 9.19
C ALA A 111 10.11 -2.36 8.23
N GLU A 112 10.33 -2.87 7.01
CA GLU A 112 11.13 -2.19 5.98
C GLU A 112 10.36 -1.06 5.27
N LEU A 113 9.08 -0.89 5.58
CA LEU A 113 8.16 0.03 4.91
C LEU A 113 7.72 1.12 5.89
N GLU A 114 8.65 2.00 6.25
CA GLU A 114 8.42 3.07 7.20
C GLU A 114 7.63 4.24 6.57
N PRO A 115 6.50 4.67 7.17
CA PRO A 115 5.74 5.82 6.70
C PRO A 115 6.56 7.12 6.70
N GLN A 116 6.45 7.89 5.61
CA GLN A 116 7.20 9.13 5.41
C GLN A 116 6.33 10.39 5.53
N TYR A 117 5.01 10.24 5.59
CA TYR A 117 4.05 11.33 5.71
C TYR A 117 2.69 10.84 6.23
N ASN A 118 1.82 11.80 6.51
CA ASN A 118 0.43 11.59 6.87
C ASN A 118 -0.50 12.11 5.79
N HIS A 119 -1.58 11.37 5.53
CA HIS A 119 -2.69 11.78 4.68
C HIS A 119 -4.00 11.77 5.47
N GLY A 120 -4.92 12.67 5.15
CA GLY A 120 -6.18 12.83 5.89
C GLY A 120 -5.96 13.23 7.37
N SER A 121 -4.84 13.88 7.67
CA SER A 121 -4.37 14.18 9.03
C SER A 121 -5.39 14.93 9.90
N ALA A 122 -6.22 15.80 9.32
CA ALA A 122 -7.31 16.49 10.02
C ALA A 122 -8.35 15.55 10.64
N GLN A 123 -8.42 14.29 10.18
CA GLN A 123 -9.32 13.26 10.71
C GLN A 123 -8.61 12.28 11.65
N ARG A 124 -7.33 12.51 12.01
CA ARG A 124 -6.58 11.67 12.95
C ARG A 124 -7.30 11.61 14.30
N LEU A 125 -7.43 10.40 14.86
CA LEU A 125 -7.97 10.22 16.20
C LEU A 125 -6.99 10.82 17.22
N SER A 126 -7.51 11.56 18.21
CA SER A 126 -6.69 12.35 19.14
C SER A 126 -5.68 11.52 19.96
N TRP A 127 -5.95 10.24 20.17
CA TRP A 127 -5.08 9.32 20.89
C TRP A 127 -4.02 8.64 20.02
N VAL A 128 -4.02 8.87 18.70
CA VAL A 128 -3.00 8.35 17.78
C VAL A 128 -1.79 9.27 17.77
N SER A 129 -0.65 8.78 18.23
CA SER A 129 0.60 9.55 18.34
C SER A 129 1.69 9.15 17.34
N CYS A 130 1.44 8.23 16.41
CA CYS A 130 2.43 7.85 15.41
C CYS A 130 2.60 8.93 14.33
N GLY A 131 3.85 9.20 13.95
CA GLY A 131 4.20 10.10 12.85
C GLY A 131 3.73 11.54 13.02
N LEU A 132 3.63 12.06 14.25
CA LEU A 132 3.20 13.44 14.50
C LEU A 132 4.15 14.49 13.91
N ASP A 133 5.43 14.15 13.84
CA ASP A 133 6.54 14.91 13.29
C ASP A 133 6.65 14.83 11.77
N LEU A 134 6.00 13.85 11.13
CA LEU A 134 6.00 13.69 9.69
C LEU A 134 5.09 14.73 9.00
N PRO A 135 5.38 15.09 7.73
CA PRO A 135 4.54 16.01 6.96
C PRO A 135 3.07 15.62 6.91
N HIS A 136 2.16 16.60 6.93
CA HIS A 136 0.71 16.40 6.96
C HIS A 136 0.05 16.86 5.67
N ARG A 137 -0.80 16.00 5.10
CA ARG A 137 -1.64 16.31 3.93
C ARG A 137 -3.11 16.14 4.28
N ASN A 138 -3.96 16.93 3.62
CA ASN A 138 -5.41 16.80 3.68
C ASN A 138 -5.87 15.70 2.74
N THR A 139 -7.07 15.17 3.00
CA THR A 139 -7.75 14.27 2.08
C THR A 139 -8.79 15.02 1.26
N GLU A 140 -8.87 14.69 -0.03
CA GLU A 140 -9.91 15.17 -0.93
C GLU A 140 -11.06 14.17 -1.05
N GLU A 141 -10.91 12.96 -0.49
CA GLU A 141 -11.99 11.98 -0.43
C GLU A 141 -13.12 12.50 0.47
N ARG A 142 -14.24 12.81 -0.15
CA ARG A 142 -15.50 13.13 0.51
C ARG A 142 -16.53 12.09 0.06
N TRP A 143 -17.28 11.56 1.03
CA TRP A 143 -18.48 10.77 0.75
C TRP A 143 -19.66 11.68 0.46
#